data_AF-A0A316C0X5-F1
#
_entry.id   AF-A0A316C0X5-F1
#
_cell.length_a   1.000
_cell.length_b   1.000
_cell.length_c   1.000
_cell.angle_alpha   90.00
_cell.angle_beta   90.00
_cell.angle_gamma   90.00
#
_symmetry.space_group_name_H-M   'P 1'
#
loop_
_entity.id
_entity.type
_entity.pdbx_description
1 polymer ?
#
loop_
_entity_poly.entity_id
_entity_poly.type
_entity_poly.pdbx_seq_one_letter_code
_entity_poly.pdbx_strand_id
1 'polypeptide(L)'
;MTGINKNGGWLKDPRKARKGEVIGGGFFVFRRGDGTNRIRPSQWPYEYGSQEAAEEQARILAKSNPGYRFDVLYVVSGFIEVEADAEAQKAA
;
A
#
# COMPACT_ATOMS: atom_id res chain seq x y z
N MET A 1 -6.09 12.11 26.20
CA MET A 1 -6.81 12.09 24.91
C MET A 1 -5.77 12.18 23.79
N THR A 2 -5.21 11.05 23.37
CA THR A 2 -4.23 10.99 22.27
C THR A 2 -4.98 10.95 20.95
N GLY A 3 -4.79 11.98 20.13
CA GLY A 3 -5.59 12.26 18.95
C GLY A 3 -5.50 11.15 17.91
N ILE A 4 -6.64 10.50 17.68
CA ILE A 4 -6.93 9.78 16.43
C ILE A 4 -6.63 10.76 15.29
N ASN A 5 -5.66 10.42 14.44
CA ASN A 5 -5.31 11.27 13.31
C ASN A 5 -6.52 11.37 12.39
N LYS A 6 -7.16 12.54 12.33
CA LYS A 6 -8.45 12.80 11.66
C LYS A 6 -8.40 12.64 10.14
N ASN A 7 -7.23 12.33 9.60
CA ASN A 7 -7.00 12.24 8.18
C ASN A 7 -7.45 10.90 7.58
N GLY A 8 -8.03 9.97 8.35
CA GLY A 8 -8.43 8.62 7.91
C GLY A 8 -9.46 8.50 6.77
N GLY A 9 -9.72 9.57 6.01
CA GLY A 9 -10.46 9.53 4.75
C GLY A 9 -9.56 9.15 3.56
N TRP A 10 -10.18 8.95 2.40
CA TRP A 10 -9.48 8.70 1.13
C TRP A 10 -8.57 9.89 0.75
N LEU A 11 -7.37 9.59 0.25
CA LEU A 11 -6.50 10.61 -0.36
C LEU A 11 -7.18 11.17 -1.62
N LYS A 12 -7.20 12.50 -1.76
CA LYS A 12 -7.73 13.16 -2.97
C LYS A 12 -6.92 12.81 -4.22
N ASP A 13 -5.62 12.58 -4.06
CA ASP A 13 -4.73 12.07 -5.11
C ASP A 13 -3.91 10.91 -4.52
N PRO A 14 -4.17 9.65 -4.89
CA PRO A 14 -3.46 8.49 -4.34
C PRO A 14 -1.97 8.44 -4.73
N ARG A 15 -1.51 9.30 -5.65
CA ARG A 15 -0.10 9.43 -6.05
C ARG A 15 0.72 10.33 -5.12
N LYS A 16 0.06 11.04 -4.19
CA LYS A 16 0.72 12.00 -3.29
C LYS A 16 0.75 11.45 -1.87
N ALA A 17 1.93 11.50 -1.24
CA ALA A 17 2.06 11.25 0.18
C ALA A 17 1.33 12.33 1.00
N ARG A 18 0.76 11.94 2.14
CA ARG A 18 0.23 12.88 3.13
C ARG A 18 1.39 13.61 3.82
N LYS A 19 1.11 14.77 4.40
CA LYS A 19 2.11 15.51 5.18
C LYS A 19 2.62 14.65 6.34
N GLY A 20 3.91 14.34 6.34
CA GLY A 20 4.57 13.52 7.36
C GLY A 20 4.42 12.01 7.18
N GLU A 21 3.79 11.57 6.09
CA GLU A 21 3.73 10.15 5.74
C GLU A 21 5.04 9.71 5.08
N VAL A 22 5.58 8.58 5.53
CA VAL A 22 6.74 7.92 4.92
C VAL A 22 6.22 6.80 4.03
N ILE A 23 6.50 6.91 2.73
CA ILE A 23 6.15 5.95 1.67
C ILE A 23 7.47 5.49 1.04
N GLY A 24 7.53 4.27 0.49
CA GLY A 24 8.74 3.75 -0.16
C GLY A 24 9.57 2.80 0.72
N GLY A 25 9.01 2.29 1.83
CA GLY A 25 9.71 1.34 2.71
C GLY A 25 9.68 -0.11 2.21
N GLY A 26 8.97 -0.39 1.12
CA GLY A 26 8.79 -1.72 0.58
C GLY A 26 7.77 -2.58 1.33
N PHE A 27 6.96 -2.01 2.24
CA PHE A 27 5.95 -2.73 3.02
C PHE A 27 4.54 -2.45 2.52
N PHE A 28 3.70 -3.49 2.42
CA PHE A 28 2.35 -3.39 1.87
C PHE A 28 1.34 -4.16 2.72
N VAL A 29 0.10 -3.68 2.78
CA VAL A 29 -1.02 -4.38 3.43
C VAL A 29 -2.04 -4.82 2.39
N PHE A 30 -2.31 -6.11 2.33
CA PHE A 30 -3.28 -6.69 1.41
C PHE A 30 -4.38 -7.47 2.13
N ARG A 31 -5.63 -7.21 1.75
CA ARG A 31 -6.76 -8.04 2.17
C ARG A 31 -6.80 -9.34 1.36
N ARG A 32 -7.01 -10.45 2.06
CA ARG A 32 -7.33 -11.75 1.46
C ARG A 32 -8.83 -12.03 1.51
N GLY A 33 -9.32 -12.63 0.43
CA GLY A 33 -10.74 -12.88 0.21
C GLY A 33 -11.37 -14.00 1.05
N ASP A 34 -12.69 -13.93 1.05
CA ASP A 34 -13.83 -14.70 1.56
C ASP A 34 -13.84 -16.23 1.24
N GLY A 35 -12.66 -16.87 1.26
CA GLY A 35 -12.51 -18.33 1.19
C GLY A 35 -11.52 -18.83 0.14
N THR A 36 -11.16 -18.01 -0.85
CA THR A 36 -10.16 -18.38 -1.88
C THR A 36 -8.72 -18.12 -1.46
N ASN A 37 -8.52 -17.41 -0.34
CA ASN A 37 -7.22 -16.89 0.10
C ASN A 37 -6.47 -16.03 -0.93
N ARG A 38 -7.09 -15.63 -2.05
CA ARG A 38 -6.43 -14.79 -3.06
C ARG A 38 -6.30 -13.35 -2.56
N ILE A 39 -5.18 -12.72 -2.90
CA ILE A 39 -5.03 -11.26 -2.79
C ILE A 39 -5.93 -10.63 -3.85
N ARG A 40 -6.80 -9.71 -3.42
CA ARG A 40 -7.56 -8.84 -4.33
C ARG A 40 -6.85 -7.49 -4.35
N PRO A 41 -6.00 -7.22 -5.34
CA PRO A 41 -5.23 -5.98 -5.35
C PRO A 41 -6.18 -4.78 -5.47
N SER A 42 -5.92 -3.73 -4.69
CA SER A 42 -6.46 -2.41 -4.99
C SER A 42 -5.81 -1.88 -6.27
N GLN A 43 -6.48 -0.96 -6.98
CA GLN A 43 -5.90 -0.32 -8.15
C GLN A 43 -4.56 0.38 -7.81
N TRP A 44 -4.42 0.84 -6.57
CA TRP A 44 -3.20 1.42 -6.02
C TRP A 44 -2.93 0.80 -4.64
N PRO A 45 -1.92 -0.06 -4.48
CA PRO A 45 -1.53 -0.59 -3.18
C PRO A 45 -0.93 0.55 -2.33
N TYR A 46 -1.33 0.64 -1.07
CA TYR A 46 -0.71 1.56 -0.12
C TYR A 46 0.60 0.95 0.39
N GLU A 47 1.68 1.71 0.25
CA GLU A 47 3.00 1.36 0.74
C GLU A 47 3.31 2.10 2.06
N TYR A 48 3.98 1.41 2.98
CA TYR A 48 4.34 1.91 4.30
C TYR A 48 5.86 2.00 4.42
N GLY A 49 6.32 3.01 5.16
CA GLY A 49 7.75 3.26 5.43
C GLY A 49 8.43 2.23 6.33
N SER A 50 7.69 1.41 7.08
CA SER A 50 8.25 0.38 7.96
C SER A 50 7.28 -0.79 8.18
N GLN A 51 7.80 -1.91 8.68
CA GLN A 51 6.99 -3.08 9.05
C GLN A 51 5.95 -2.72 10.12
N GLU A 52 6.36 -1.98 11.15
CA GLU A 52 5.49 -1.62 12.28
C GLU A 52 4.31 -0.75 11.82
N ALA A 53 4.57 0.19 10.90
CA ALA A 53 3.53 1.03 10.32
C ALA A 53 2.52 0.21 9.50
N ALA A 54 3.01 -0.77 8.72
CA ALA A 54 2.15 -1.67 7.96
C ALA A 54 1.32 -2.58 8.89
N GLU A 55 1.93 -3.14 9.94
CA GLU A 55 1.24 -3.98 10.92
C GLU A 55 0.14 -3.21 11.66
N GLU A 56 0.41 -1.97 12.06
CA GLU A 56 -0.60 -1.14 12.72
C GLU A 56 -1.80 -0.89 11.80
N GLN A 57 -1.53 -0.59 10.53
CA GLN A 57 -2.61 -0.40 9.56
C GLN A 57 -3.37 -1.71 9.28
N ALA A 58 -2.71 -2.86 9.24
CA ALA A 58 -3.37 -4.16 9.14
C ALA A 58 -4.30 -4.43 10.33
N ARG A 59 -3.88 -4.07 11.57
CA ARG A 59 -4.73 -4.17 12.77
C ARG A 59 -5.96 -3.28 12.67
N ILE A 60 -5.81 -2.03 12.22
CA ILE A 60 -6.92 -1.10 12.02
C ILE A 60 -7.92 -1.69 11.02
N LEU A 61 -7.44 -2.17 9.86
CA LEU A 61 -8.28 -2.74 8.82
C LEU A 61 -9.00 -4.01 9.27
N ALA A 62 -8.32 -4.89 10.01
CA ALA A 62 -8.91 -6.11 10.57
C ALA A 62 -10.03 -5.80 11.57
N LYS A 63 -9.85 -4.80 12.44
CA LYS A 63 -10.89 -4.33 13.36
C LYS A 63 -12.11 -3.80 12.61
N SER A 64 -11.91 -3.06 11.52
CA SER A 64 -12.99 -2.49 10.71
C SER A 64 -13.65 -3.49 9.75
N ASN A 65 -13.04 -4.65 9.50
CA ASN A 65 -13.53 -5.65 8.55
C ASN A 65 -13.43 -7.07 9.15
N PRO A 66 -14.26 -7.42 10.15
CA PRO A 66 -14.27 -8.75 10.76
C PRO A 66 -14.47 -9.85 9.71
N GLY A 67 -13.82 -11.00 9.89
CA GLY A 67 -13.90 -12.16 8.98
C GLY A 67 -12.97 -12.10 7.78
N TYR A 68 -12.27 -10.98 7.56
CA TYR A 68 -11.23 -10.87 6.54
C TYR A 68 -9.83 -10.96 7.14
N ARG A 69 -8.94 -11.60 6.39
CA ARG A 69 -7.50 -11.66 6.71
C ARG A 69 -6.77 -10.52 6.00
N PHE A 70 -5.79 -9.92 6.69
CA PHE A 70 -4.91 -8.89 6.15
C PHE A 70 -3.47 -9.36 6.29
N ASP A 71 -2.75 -9.43 5.18
CA ASP A 71 -1.34 -9.79 5.14
C ASP A 71 -0.48 -8.54 5.07
N VAL A 72 0.61 -8.53 5.84
CA VAL A 72 1.72 -7.59 5.68
C VAL A 72 2.77 -8.28 4.82
N LEU A 73 3.07 -7.70 3.66
CA LEU A 73 4.08 -8.19 2.72
C LEU A 73 5.23 -7.18 2.62
N TYR A 74 6.43 -7.63 2.30
CA TYR A 74 7.58 -6.76 2.08
C TYR A 74 8.43 -7.18 0.88
N VAL A 75 9.11 -6.22 0.27
CA VAL A 75 10.06 -6.45 -0.83
C VAL A 75 11.36 -7.03 -0.25
N VAL A 76 11.70 -8.25 -0.67
CA VAL A 76 12.91 -8.96 -0.20
C VAL A 76 14.10 -8.76 -1.16
N SER A 77 13.85 -8.55 -2.44
CA SER A 77 14.89 -8.38 -3.47
C SER A 77 14.45 -7.39 -4.53
N GLY A 78 15.45 -6.80 -5.21
CA GLY A 78 15.35 -5.58 -6.03
C GLY A 78 14.33 -5.52 -7.15
N PHE A 79 14.40 -4.42 -7.90
CA PHE A 79 13.51 -4.11 -9.00
C PHE A 79 14.18 -4.37 -10.35
N ILE A 80 13.36 -4.61 -11.38
CA ILE A 80 13.79 -4.67 -12.77
C ILE A 80 13.25 -3.43 -13.46
N GLU A 81 14.13 -2.56 -13.92
CA GLU A 81 13.79 -1.47 -14.84
C GLU A 81 14.08 -1.95 -16.27
N VAL A 82 13.10 -1.75 -17.14
CA VAL A 82 13.31 -1.89 -18.59
C VAL A 82 13.49 -0.48 -19.12
N GLU A 83 14.60 -0.20 -19.80
CA GLU A 83 14.73 1.08 -20.50
C GLU A 83 13.62 1.20 -21.54
N ALA A 84 13.00 2.37 -21.62
CA ALA A 84 12.00 2.62 -22.66
C ALA A 84 12.66 2.48 -24.03
N ASP A 85 12.08 1.67 -24.91
CA ASP A 85 12.54 1.53 -26.29
C ASP A 85 12.74 2.92 -26.91
N ALA A 86 13.97 3.21 -27.34
CA ALA A 86 14.38 4.51 -27.88
C ALA A 86 13.60 4.94 -29.14
N GLU A 87 12.75 4.08 -29.69
CA GLU A 87 11.91 4.39 -30.87
C GLU A 87 10.68 5.26 -30.55
N ALA A 88 10.25 5.38 -29.29
CA ALA A 88 9.10 6.23 -28.94
C ALA A 88 9.41 7.75 -28.90
N GLN A 89 10.69 8.15 -28.91
CA GLN A 89 11.09 9.56 -28.80
C GLN A 89 11.16 10.32 -30.15
N LYS A 90 10.88 9.68 -31.29
CA LYS A 90 10.89 10.35 -32.62
C LYS A 90 9.51 10.85 -33.09
N ALA A 91 8.48 10.82 -32.26
CA ALA A 91 7.12 11.19 -32.66
C ALA A 91 6.45 12.29 -31.81
N ALA A 92 7.23 13.07 -31.04
CA ALA A 92 6.72 14.22 -30.27
C ALA A 92 7.39 15.53 -30.69
#